data_AF-A0A2H0NET6-F1
#
_entry.id   AF-A0A2H0NET6-F1
#
_cell.length_a   1.000
_cell.length_b   1.000
_cell.length_c   1.000
_cell.angle_alpha   90.00
_cell.angle_beta   90.00
_cell.angle_gamma   90.00
#
_symmetry.space_group_name_H-M   'P 1'
#
loop_
_entity.id
_entity.type
_entity.pdbx_description
1 polymer ?
#
loop_
_entity_poly.entity_id
_entity_poly.type
_entity_poly.pdbx_seq_one_letter_code
_entity_poly.pdbx_strand_id
1 'polypeptide(L)'
;MDIRVLKNEDIIQLLALSTEMYKSINNLVNDFGAINTVIHEINTQQDFTAVGLFDVDKLVGFTKGYYFSKKIFHFSGIYVIMKNTKFTKDLIDFSLNLVKEKGYSAWTAKASNSNISSILQTKYNAQVDYTQLIKEFD
;
A
#
# COMPACT_ATOMS: atom_id res chain seq x y z
N MET A 1 12.78 8.33 -10.75
CA MET A 1 11.62 7.92 -9.95
C MET A 1 11.21 9.08 -9.08
N ASP A 2 9.93 9.41 -9.10
CA ASP A 2 9.32 10.46 -8.27
C ASP A 2 8.39 9.82 -7.22
N ILE A 3 8.31 10.40 -6.02
CA ILE A 3 7.43 9.93 -4.95
C ILE A 3 6.57 11.10 -4.50
N ARG A 4 5.24 10.96 -4.62
CA ARG A 4 4.30 12.04 -4.30
C ARG A 4 2.95 11.50 -3.82
N VAL A 5 2.22 12.34 -3.09
CA VAL A 5 0.82 12.07 -2.75
C VAL A 5 -0.01 12.01 -4.02
N LEU A 6 -0.84 10.97 -4.15
CA LEU A 6 -1.72 10.80 -5.31
C LEU A 6 -2.83 11.84 -5.30
N LYS A 7 -3.14 12.35 -6.50
CA LYS A 7 -4.23 13.29 -6.76
C LYS A 7 -5.38 12.59 -7.45
N ASN A 8 -6.51 13.29 -7.61
CA ASN A 8 -7.69 12.77 -8.31
C ASN A 8 -7.37 12.32 -9.74
N GLU A 9 -6.46 13.00 -10.44
CA GLU A 9 -6.01 12.63 -11.79
C GLU A 9 -5.27 11.28 -11.84
N ASP A 10 -4.67 10.85 -10.72
CA ASP A 10 -3.92 9.59 -10.64
C ASP A 10 -4.83 8.38 -10.30
N ILE A 11 -6.13 8.61 -10.02
CA ILE A 11 -7.01 7.58 -9.46
C ILE A 11 -7.15 6.35 -10.37
N ILE A 12 -7.19 6.54 -11.69
CA ILE A 12 -7.28 5.44 -12.64
C ILE A 12 -6.03 4.56 -12.58
N GLN A 13 -4.85 5.17 -12.44
CA GLN A 13 -3.60 4.42 -12.28
C GLN A 13 -3.55 3.69 -10.93
N LEU A 14 -4.04 4.31 -9.86
CA LEU A 14 -4.15 3.66 -8.55
C LEU A 14 -5.06 2.43 -8.59
N LEU A 15 -6.22 2.53 -9.25
CA LEU A 15 -7.19 1.43 -9.35
C LEU A 15 -6.64 0.26 -10.18
N ALA A 16 -5.99 0.57 -11.31
CA ALA A 16 -5.33 -0.44 -12.14
C ALA A 16 -4.23 -1.16 -11.35
N LEU A 17 -3.35 -0.41 -10.70
CA LEU A 17 -2.22 -0.97 -9.97
C LEU A 17 -2.65 -1.71 -8.69
N SER A 18 -3.73 -1.26 -8.03
CA SER A 18 -4.31 -1.99 -6.91
C SER A 18 -4.93 -3.32 -7.34
N THR A 19 -5.51 -3.37 -8.54
CA THR A 19 -6.03 -4.62 -9.11
C THR A 19 -4.90 -5.62 -9.35
N GLU A 20 -3.76 -5.17 -9.89
CA GLU A 20 -2.56 -5.99 -10.01
C GLU A 20 -2.07 -6.48 -8.64
N MET A 21 -2.02 -5.60 -7.63
CA MET A 21 -1.65 -5.97 -6.26
C MET A 21 -2.57 -7.09 -5.73
N TYR A 22 -3.89 -6.92 -5.78
CA TYR A 22 -4.82 -7.92 -5.26
C TYR A 22 -4.70 -9.26 -5.99
N LYS A 23 -4.55 -9.25 -7.31
CA LYS A 23 -4.33 -10.47 -8.11
C LYS A 23 -3.00 -11.16 -7.80
N SER A 24 -1.96 -10.39 -7.46
CA SER A 24 -0.66 -10.94 -7.06
C SER A 24 -0.73 -11.68 -5.72
N ILE A 25 -1.68 -11.32 -4.85
CA ILE A 25 -1.93 -11.96 -3.56
C ILE A 25 -2.91 -13.13 -3.71
N ASN A 26 -4.00 -12.92 -4.47
CA ASN A 26 -5.04 -13.90 -4.72
C ASN A 26 -5.55 -13.76 -6.16
N ASN A 27 -5.21 -14.73 -7.00
CA ASN A 27 -5.57 -14.76 -8.42
C ASN A 27 -7.07 -14.94 -8.69
N LEU A 28 -7.87 -15.29 -7.67
CA LEU A 28 -9.33 -15.40 -7.77
C LEU A 28 -10.02 -14.02 -7.66
N VAL A 29 -9.30 -12.97 -7.25
CA VAL A 29 -9.85 -11.62 -7.20
C VAL A 29 -10.03 -11.09 -8.62
N ASN A 30 -11.27 -10.74 -8.97
CA ASN A 30 -11.56 -10.07 -10.23
C ASN A 30 -11.41 -8.54 -10.10
N ASP A 31 -11.34 -7.87 -11.25
CA ASP A 31 -11.12 -6.42 -11.34
C ASP A 31 -12.18 -5.64 -10.58
N PHE A 32 -13.45 -6.06 -10.72
CA PHE A 32 -14.58 -5.41 -10.06
C PHE A 32 -14.46 -5.42 -8.53
N GLY A 33 -14.10 -6.57 -7.96
CA GLY A 33 -13.89 -6.72 -6.52
C GLY A 33 -12.73 -5.88 -6.01
N ALA A 34 -11.60 -5.89 -6.73
CA ALA A 34 -10.44 -5.07 -6.39
C ALA A 34 -10.75 -3.57 -6.43
N ILE A 35 -11.35 -3.10 -7.53
CA ILE A 35 -11.72 -1.70 -7.72
C ILE A 35 -12.71 -1.24 -6.66
N ASN A 36 -13.79 -2.01 -6.42
CA ASN A 36 -14.78 -1.63 -5.41
C ASN A 36 -14.21 -1.56 -4.00
N THR A 37 -13.24 -2.43 -3.68
CA THR A 37 -12.56 -2.37 -2.38
C THR A 37 -11.83 -1.04 -2.22
N VAL A 38 -11.08 -0.61 -3.23
CA VAL A 38 -10.34 0.66 -3.18
C VAL A 38 -11.28 1.87 -3.18
N ILE A 39 -12.32 1.85 -4.01
CA ILE A 39 -13.34 2.92 -4.05
C ILE A 39 -14.08 3.02 -2.71
N HIS A 40 -14.42 1.89 -2.09
CA HIS A 40 -15.00 1.87 -0.76
C HIS A 40 -14.05 2.51 0.25
N GLU A 41 -12.77 2.13 0.25
CA GLU A 41 -11.78 2.74 1.14
C GLU A 41 -11.69 4.27 0.99
N ILE A 42 -11.62 4.76 -0.25
CA ILE A 42 -11.55 6.20 -0.56
C ILE A 42 -12.78 6.94 -0.01
N ASN A 43 -13.97 6.35 -0.14
CA ASN A 43 -15.22 7.02 0.16
C ASN A 43 -15.67 6.89 1.62
N THR A 44 -15.23 5.85 2.34
CA THR A 44 -15.73 5.55 3.68
C THR A 44 -14.70 5.66 4.78
N GLN A 45 -13.39 5.60 4.46
CA GLN A 45 -12.35 5.61 5.48
C GLN A 45 -11.90 7.04 5.78
N GLN A 46 -11.77 7.32 7.08
CA GLN A 46 -11.29 8.61 7.55
C GLN A 46 -9.80 8.78 7.22
N ASP A 47 -9.42 9.98 6.77
CA ASP A 47 -8.03 10.36 6.47
C ASP A 47 -7.33 9.37 5.51
N PHE A 48 -8.09 8.91 4.50
CA PHE A 48 -7.53 8.11 3.43
C PHE A 48 -6.35 8.84 2.77
N THR A 49 -5.23 8.16 2.66
CA THR A 49 -4.00 8.69 2.08
C THR A 49 -3.40 7.66 1.14
N ALA A 50 -3.04 8.09 -0.06
CA ALA A 50 -2.28 7.29 -1.00
C ALA A 50 -1.05 8.06 -1.51
N VAL A 51 0.08 7.37 -1.58
CA VAL A 51 1.36 7.89 -2.07
C VAL A 51 1.78 6.99 -3.22
N GLY A 52 2.18 7.59 -4.34
CA GLY A 52 2.65 6.90 -5.53
C GLY A 52 4.15 7.01 -5.72
N LEU A 53 4.73 5.95 -6.27
CA LEU A 53 6.06 5.91 -6.88
C LEU A 53 5.87 5.94 -8.40
N PHE A 54 6.40 6.96 -9.05
CA PHE A 54 6.27 7.19 -10.48
C PHE A 54 7.58 6.97 -11.22
N ASP A 55 7.49 6.30 -12.36
CA ASP A 55 8.51 6.30 -13.40
C ASP A 55 8.02 7.21 -14.53
N VAL A 56 8.60 8.40 -14.61
CA VAL A 56 8.06 9.52 -15.42
C VAL A 56 6.61 9.80 -15.00
N ASP A 57 5.63 9.50 -15.84
CA ASP A 57 4.20 9.72 -15.56
C ASP A 57 3.44 8.42 -15.20
N LYS A 58 4.15 7.28 -15.19
CA LYS A 58 3.56 5.97 -14.91
C LYS A 58 3.67 5.63 -13.44
N LEU A 59 2.55 5.35 -12.80
CA LEU A 59 2.52 4.79 -11.46
C LEU A 59 3.05 3.35 -11.47
N VAL A 60 4.12 3.10 -10.72
CA VAL A 60 4.80 1.78 -10.66
C VAL A 60 4.95 1.24 -9.24
N GLY A 61 4.45 1.99 -8.25
CA GLY A 61 4.27 1.53 -6.89
C GLY A 61 3.37 2.48 -6.12
N PHE A 62 2.83 2.02 -5.00
CA PHE A 62 2.05 2.85 -4.10
C PHE A 62 2.08 2.34 -2.66
N THR A 63 1.76 3.24 -1.74
CA THR A 63 1.18 2.89 -0.44
C THR A 63 -0.20 3.51 -0.35
N LYS A 64 -1.16 2.81 0.23
CA LYS A 64 -2.47 3.37 0.59
C LYS A 64 -2.83 2.95 2.00
N GLY A 65 -3.60 3.79 2.68
CA GLY A 65 -4.02 3.55 4.03
C GLY A 65 -4.94 4.63 4.56
N TYR A 66 -5.37 4.47 5.81
CA TYR A 66 -6.35 5.33 6.45
C TYR A 66 -6.25 5.26 7.97
N TYR A 67 -6.97 6.15 8.65
CA TYR A 67 -7.10 6.15 10.10
C TYR A 67 -7.66 4.81 10.60
N PHE A 68 -7.01 4.19 11.60
CA PHE A 68 -7.51 2.97 12.23
C PHE A 68 -8.08 3.24 13.62
N SER A 69 -7.26 3.83 14.49
CA SER A 69 -7.63 4.16 15.86
C SER A 69 -6.68 5.21 16.43
N LYS A 70 -6.85 5.61 17.69
CA LYS A 70 -6.09 6.69 18.35
C LYS A 70 -4.58 6.62 18.06
N LYS A 71 -4.10 7.53 17.20
CA LYS A 71 -2.69 7.64 16.76
C LYS A 71 -2.15 6.45 15.94
N ILE A 72 -3.04 5.55 15.47
CA ILE A 72 -2.70 4.39 14.63
C ILE A 72 -3.20 4.60 13.20
N PHE A 73 -2.28 4.49 12.24
CA PHE A 73 -2.58 4.49 10.81
C PHE A 73 -2.51 3.07 10.23
N HIS A 74 -3.50 2.66 9.45
CA HIS A 74 -3.49 1.36 8.78
C HIS A 74 -3.10 1.49 7.31
N PHE A 75 -1.95 0.92 6.93
CA PHE A 75 -1.56 0.74 5.54
C PHE A 75 -2.30 -0.46 4.94
N SER A 76 -3.42 -0.20 4.27
CA SER A 76 -4.26 -1.23 3.63
C SER A 76 -3.66 -1.81 2.34
N GLY A 77 -2.60 -1.21 1.80
CA GLY A 77 -1.84 -1.79 0.69
C GLY A 77 -0.50 -1.10 0.46
N ILE A 78 0.53 -1.91 0.22
CA ILE A 78 1.86 -1.45 -0.19
C ILE A 78 2.30 -2.35 -1.34
N TYR A 79 2.59 -1.78 -2.50
CA TYR A 79 2.92 -2.54 -3.70
C TYR A 79 3.92 -1.78 -4.57
N VAL A 80 4.89 -2.48 -5.15
CA VAL A 80 5.85 -1.93 -6.12
C VAL A 80 6.07 -3.00 -7.18
N ILE A 81 5.83 -2.67 -8.46
CA ILE A 81 5.97 -3.61 -9.59
C ILE A 81 7.42 -4.06 -9.71
N MET A 82 8.36 -3.11 -9.63
CA MET A 82 9.78 -3.41 -9.71
C MET A 82 10.25 -3.97 -8.37
N LYS A 83 10.84 -5.17 -8.39
CA LYS A 83 11.55 -5.77 -7.24
C LYS A 83 12.85 -5.01 -6.93
N ASN A 84 12.76 -3.71 -6.72
CA ASN A 84 13.86 -2.84 -6.35
C ASN A 84 13.69 -2.39 -4.90
N THR A 85 14.41 -3.06 -4.01
CA THR A 85 14.38 -2.82 -2.57
C THR A 85 14.69 -1.37 -2.18
N LYS A 86 15.48 -0.64 -2.97
CA LYS A 86 15.77 0.77 -2.69
C LYS A 86 14.50 1.62 -2.82
N PHE A 87 13.84 1.57 -3.98
CA PHE A 87 12.64 2.37 -4.19
C PHE A 87 11.46 1.95 -3.32
N THR A 88 11.34 0.67 -2.97
CA THR A 88 10.36 0.21 -1.97
C THR A 88 10.62 0.85 -0.60
N LYS A 89 11.88 0.92 -0.16
CA LYS A 89 12.24 1.58 1.10
C LYS A 89 11.98 3.09 1.04
N ASP A 90 12.37 3.76 -0.03
CA ASP A 90 12.17 5.20 -0.20
C ASP A 90 10.67 5.55 -0.17
N LEU A 91 9.83 4.74 -0.84
CA LEU A 91 8.38 4.89 -0.82
C LEU A 91 7.79 4.70 0.60
N ILE A 92 8.22 3.66 1.32
CA ILE A 92 7.76 3.42 2.70
C ILE A 92 8.21 4.54 3.64
N ASP A 93 9.46 5.01 3.52
CA ASP A 93 10.01 6.11 4.32
C ASP A 93 9.20 7.39 4.11
N PHE A 94 8.92 7.75 2.85
CA PHE A 94 8.10 8.92 2.53
C PHE A 94 6.71 8.81 3.17
N SER A 95 6.03 7.67 2.97
CA SER A 95 4.67 7.48 3.48
C SER A 95 4.59 7.49 5.00
N LEU A 96 5.59 6.93 5.70
CA LEU A 96 5.65 6.99 7.16
C LEU A 96 5.93 8.40 7.68
N ASN A 97 6.78 9.16 7.02
CA ASN A 97 7.04 10.55 7.42
C ASN A 97 5.79 11.40 7.24
N LEU A 98 5.08 11.27 6.12
CA LEU A 98 3.81 11.95 5.89
C LEU A 98 2.77 11.62 6.97
N VAL A 99 2.63 10.34 7.33
CA VAL A 99 1.71 9.88 8.37
C VAL A 99 2.13 10.40 9.75
N LYS A 100 3.43 10.48 10.06
CA LYS A 100 3.91 11.11 11.30
C LYS A 100 3.60 12.60 11.36
N GLU A 101 3.76 13.33 10.26
CA GLU A 101 3.43 14.76 10.14
C GLU A 101 1.93 15.01 10.37
N LYS A 102 1.07 14.08 9.95
CA LYS A 102 -0.37 14.07 10.27
C LYS A 102 -0.67 13.75 11.74
N GLY A 103 0.35 13.43 12.54
CA GLY A 103 0.25 13.24 13.98
C GLY A 103 -0.02 11.81 14.43
N TYR A 104 0.15 10.81 13.56
CA TYR A 104 0.12 9.40 13.94
C TYR A 104 1.48 8.96 14.51
N SER A 105 1.46 8.03 15.46
CA SER A 105 2.67 7.54 16.15
C SER A 105 2.81 6.03 16.13
N ALA A 106 1.84 5.32 15.56
CA ALA A 106 1.86 3.87 15.38
C ALA A 106 1.20 3.51 14.04
N TRP A 107 1.52 2.32 13.52
CA TRP A 107 1.02 1.87 12.23
C TRP A 107 0.88 0.36 12.16
N THR A 108 -0.15 -0.09 11.45
CA THR A 108 -0.35 -1.49 11.05
C THR A 108 -0.32 -1.57 9.53
N ALA A 109 -0.01 -2.73 8.97
CA ALA A 109 0.08 -2.86 7.51
C ALA A 109 -0.37 -4.22 6.98
N LYS A 110 -0.95 -4.21 5.78
CA LYS A 110 -1.10 -5.39 4.92
C LYS A 110 0.01 -5.36 3.87
N ALA A 111 1.01 -6.22 4.04
CA ALA A 111 2.10 -6.34 3.09
C ALA A 111 1.69 -7.23 1.91
N SER A 112 1.91 -6.76 0.67
CA SER A 112 1.61 -7.55 -0.53
C SER A 112 2.60 -8.68 -0.79
N ASN A 113 3.79 -8.65 -0.17
CA ASN A 113 4.78 -9.73 -0.27
C ASN A 113 5.71 -9.78 0.97
N SER A 114 6.51 -10.84 1.04
CA SER A 114 7.42 -11.12 2.16
C SER A 114 8.53 -10.07 2.32
N ASN A 115 9.05 -9.49 1.24
CA ASN A 115 10.06 -8.43 1.30
C ASN A 115 9.52 -7.17 1.97
N ILE A 116 8.31 -6.75 1.59
CA ILE A 116 7.62 -5.60 2.21
C ILE A 116 7.32 -5.88 3.68
N SER A 117 6.84 -7.09 4.01
CA SER A 117 6.60 -7.49 5.40
C SER A 117 7.88 -7.41 6.24
N SER A 118 8.99 -7.96 5.72
CA SER A 118 10.30 -7.92 6.37
C SER A 118 10.79 -6.49 6.60
N ILE A 119 10.69 -5.60 5.60
CA ILE A 119 11.06 -4.18 5.73
C ILE A 119 10.24 -3.51 6.85
N LEU A 120 8.92 -3.72 6.87
CA LEU A 120 8.00 -3.10 7.83
C LEU A 120 8.23 -3.57 9.26
N GLN A 121 8.46 -4.87 9.45
CA GLN A 121 8.73 -5.45 10.76
C GLN A 121 10.11 -5.05 11.30
N THR A 122 11.17 -5.20 10.50
CA THR A 122 12.55 -5.03 10.97
C THR A 122 12.96 -3.58 11.17
N LYS A 123 12.55 -2.67 10.27
CA LYS A 123 12.98 -1.26 10.30
C LYS A 123 11.97 -0.36 11.02
N TYR A 124 10.68 -0.69 10.95
CA TYR A 124 9.62 0.22 11.39
C TYR A 124 8.74 -0.35 12.50
N ASN A 125 9.04 -1.55 13.01
CA ASN A 125 8.30 -2.19 14.09
C ASN A 125 6.77 -2.20 13.85
N ALA A 126 6.35 -2.32 12.59
CA ALA A 126 4.94 -2.35 12.21
C ALA A 126 4.34 -3.70 12.57
N GLN A 127 3.11 -3.71 13.09
CA GLN A 127 2.33 -4.94 13.13
C GLN A 127 1.81 -5.23 11.72
N VAL A 128 2.28 -6.33 11.12
CA VAL A 128 1.95 -6.71 9.75
C VAL A 128 1.08 -7.96 9.76
N ASP A 129 -0.13 -7.85 9.21
CA ASP A 129 -0.94 -9.02 8.87
C ASP A 129 -0.54 -9.48 7.46
N TYR A 130 0.17 -10.60 7.38
CA TYR A 130 0.41 -11.29 6.12
C TYR A 130 -0.65 -12.37 5.94
N THR A 131 -1.62 -12.13 5.07
CA THR A 131 -2.60 -13.15 4.70
C THR A 131 -1.97 -14.10 3.69
N GLN A 132 -1.29 -15.14 4.19
CA GLN A 132 -0.83 -16.28 3.39
C GLN A 132 -2.05 -17.20 3.18
N LEU A 133 -2.71 -17.14 2.02
CA LEU A 133 -3.74 -18.13 1.69
C LEU A 133 -3.10 -19.37 1.04
N ILE A 134 -2.97 -20.42 1.87
CA ILE A 134 -3.02 -21.85 1.57
C ILE A 134 -1.83 -22.45 0.79
N LYS A 135 -1.04 -23.28 1.51
CA LYS A 135 -0.10 -24.33 1.08
C LYS A 135 0.46 -24.24 -0.36
N GLU A 136 1.77 -24.02 -0.44
CA GLU A 136 2.58 -24.73 -1.44
C GLU A 136 2.23 -26.22 -1.30
N PHE A 137 1.54 -26.78 -2.29
CA PHE A 137 1.49 -28.23 -2.45
C PHE A 137 2.76 -28.61 -3.20
N ASP A 138 3.55 -29.47 -2.54
CA ASP A 138 4.65 -30.22 -3.14
C ASP A 138 4.21 -30.98 -4.41
#